data_AF-X1K7I7-F1
#
_entry.id   AF-X1K7I7-F1
#
_cell.length_a   1.000
_cell.length_b   1.000
_cell.length_c   1.000
_cell.angle_alpha   90.00
_cell.angle_beta   90.00
_cell.angle_gamma   90.00
#
_symmetry.space_group_name_H-M   'P 1'
#
loop_
_entity.id
_entity.type
_entity.pdbx_description
1 polymer ?
#
loop_
_entity_poly.entity_id
_entity_poly.type
_entity_poly.pdbx_seq_one_letter_code
_entity_poly.pdbx_strand_id
1 'polypeptide(L)'
;MNFDPGYVPFSRYGSYMVLSHLAKSEKRREGLYLRSAHGDALLQPEVFRIELLHKKMPVPFREIATPPLLRLQAQEGYAEICIPEPKLLRIKGRRVGIRLTKTTDVLGTAIPVGHLRWEINSFSNQTKYMLTPIKGSLFIDAPWKGTKCDYIVANLFPDPDSGVLECAAEEFHSVWHKRNYPRSFQDSLKTVENEYQEWLSKTPEVPDAYGQPRELAAYITWSCVVAPEGHLTRPAMYMS
;
A
#
# COMPACT_ATOMS: atom_id res chain seq x y z
N MET A 1 1.55 19.45 4.40
CA MET A 1 2.17 19.38 3.05
C MET A 1 1.44 18.40 2.13
N ASN A 2 1.48 18.66 0.81
CA ASN A 2 1.23 17.64 -0.22
C ASN A 2 2.52 17.34 -1.00
N PHE A 3 2.68 16.10 -1.46
CA PHE A 3 3.77 15.68 -2.37
C PHE A 3 3.25 14.72 -3.44
N ASP A 4 4.10 14.44 -4.43
CA ASP A 4 3.77 13.62 -5.60
C ASP A 4 4.47 12.24 -5.49
N PRO A 5 3.71 11.12 -5.44
CA PRO A 5 4.26 9.76 -5.39
C PRO A 5 5.12 9.33 -6.58
N GLY A 6 5.15 10.11 -7.66
CA GLY A 6 6.07 9.93 -8.78
C GLY A 6 7.49 10.44 -8.51
N TYR A 7 7.65 11.36 -7.55
CA TYR A 7 8.95 11.91 -7.14
C TYR A 7 9.33 11.47 -5.73
N VAL A 8 8.37 11.38 -4.81
CA VAL A 8 8.57 11.06 -3.40
C VAL A 8 7.66 9.88 -3.04
N PRO A 9 8.20 8.65 -2.90
CA PRO A 9 7.40 7.49 -2.60
C PRO A 9 6.58 7.64 -1.32
N PHE A 10 5.33 7.19 -1.34
CA PHE A 10 4.48 7.18 -0.15
C PHE A 10 4.77 5.93 0.69
N SER A 11 5.26 6.14 1.91
CA SER A 11 5.49 5.09 2.91
C SER A 11 5.35 5.67 4.33
N ARG A 12 5.70 4.88 5.35
CA ARG A 12 5.74 5.26 6.75
C ARG A 12 6.95 4.63 7.45
N TYR A 13 7.39 5.24 8.55
CA TYR A 13 8.49 4.72 9.37
C TYR A 13 8.33 3.24 9.74
N GLY A 14 9.37 2.45 9.53
CA GLY A 14 9.43 1.03 9.82
C GLY A 14 8.83 0.13 8.75
N SER A 15 8.10 0.66 7.76
CA SER A 15 7.46 -0.17 6.72
C SER A 15 8.40 -0.46 5.57
N TYR A 16 8.34 -1.69 5.05
CA TYR A 16 8.93 -2.06 3.77
C TYR A 16 7.95 -1.91 2.60
N MET A 17 6.68 -1.60 2.87
CA MET A 17 5.68 -1.33 1.84
C MET A 17 5.83 0.11 1.34
N VAL A 18 5.97 0.26 0.03
CA VAL A 18 6.15 1.57 -0.61
C VAL A 18 5.15 1.74 -1.74
N LEU A 19 4.48 2.87 -1.81
CA LEU A 19 3.59 3.24 -2.90
C LEU A 19 4.27 4.27 -3.80
N SER A 20 4.42 3.96 -5.08
CA SER A 20 5.08 4.86 -6.05
C SER A 20 4.32 4.88 -7.36
N HIS A 21 4.22 6.06 -7.96
CA HIS A 21 3.83 6.18 -9.36
C HIS A 21 5.04 5.85 -10.23
N LEU A 22 4.92 4.85 -11.09
CA LEU A 22 6.02 4.38 -11.91
C LEU A 22 5.72 4.66 -13.38
N ALA A 23 6.68 5.26 -14.09
CA ALA A 23 6.63 5.41 -15.53
C ALA A 23 6.61 4.04 -16.24
N LYS A 24 6.08 4.03 -17.46
CA LYS A 24 6.11 2.87 -18.36
C LYS A 24 7.56 2.40 -18.59
N SER A 25 7.75 1.08 -18.62
CA SER A 25 8.98 0.43 -19.08
C SER A 25 8.63 -0.70 -20.07
N GLU A 26 9.64 -1.41 -20.58
CA GLU A 26 9.41 -2.57 -21.45
C GLU A 26 8.55 -3.66 -20.78
N LYS A 27 8.71 -3.85 -19.46
CA LYS A 27 8.06 -4.93 -18.70
C LYS A 27 6.92 -4.44 -17.81
N ARG A 28 6.70 -3.14 -17.70
CA ARG A 28 5.77 -2.53 -16.75
C ARG A 28 4.93 -1.44 -17.41
N ARG A 29 3.62 -1.47 -17.14
CA ARG A 29 2.71 -0.38 -17.52
C ARG A 29 2.92 0.82 -16.59
N GLU A 30 2.62 2.01 -17.07
CA GLU A 30 2.56 3.17 -16.20
C GLU A 30 1.42 3.04 -15.17
N GLY A 31 1.63 3.57 -13.97
CA GLY A 31 0.59 3.68 -12.94
C GLY A 31 1.14 3.65 -11.51
N LEU A 32 0.21 3.61 -10.55
CA LEU A 32 0.52 3.47 -9.14
C LEU A 32 0.77 2.01 -8.75
N TYR A 33 1.85 1.76 -8.02
CA TYR A 33 2.23 0.42 -7.56
C TYR A 33 2.48 0.38 -6.06
N LEU A 34 1.97 -0.66 -5.40
CA LEU A 34 2.55 -1.16 -4.16
C LEU A 34 3.84 -1.90 -4.51
N ARG A 35 4.91 -1.56 -3.82
CA ARG A 35 6.24 -2.13 -3.96
C ARG A 35 6.76 -2.64 -2.61
N SER A 36 7.69 -3.58 -2.68
CA SER A 36 8.53 -3.98 -1.57
C SER A 36 9.87 -3.23 -1.62
N ALA A 37 10.31 -2.75 -0.47
CA ALA A 37 11.65 -2.21 -0.23
C ALA A 37 12.60 -3.23 0.42
N HIS A 38 12.19 -4.50 0.55
CA HIS A 38 13.08 -5.55 1.03
C HIS A 38 14.26 -5.75 0.06
N GLY A 39 15.44 -6.05 0.58
CA GLY A 39 16.68 -6.14 -0.21
C GLY A 39 16.72 -7.30 -1.20
N ASP A 40 15.83 -8.28 -1.06
CA ASP A 40 15.64 -9.40 -1.99
C ASP A 40 14.65 -9.09 -3.13
N ALA A 41 13.88 -8.01 -3.01
CA ALA A 41 12.93 -7.56 -4.03
C ALA A 41 13.58 -6.80 -5.19
N LEU A 42 14.93 -6.69 -5.23
CA LEU A 42 15.67 -5.83 -6.16
C LEU A 42 15.37 -6.06 -7.65
N LEU A 43 15.01 -7.28 -8.04
CA LEU A 43 14.75 -7.60 -9.46
C LEU A 43 13.33 -7.25 -9.89
N GLN A 44 12.35 -7.30 -8.97
CA GLN A 44 10.93 -7.04 -9.23
C GLN A 44 10.26 -6.48 -7.98
N PRO A 45 10.50 -5.21 -7.62
CA PRO A 45 9.95 -4.64 -6.40
C PRO A 45 8.42 -4.48 -6.46
N GLU A 46 7.81 -4.47 -7.65
CA GLU A 46 6.37 -4.28 -7.82
C GLU A 46 5.55 -5.50 -7.36
N VAL A 47 4.71 -5.28 -6.34
CA VAL A 47 3.79 -6.28 -5.80
C VAL A 47 2.44 -6.20 -6.51
N PHE A 48 1.78 -5.04 -6.43
CA PHE A 48 0.46 -4.81 -7.02
C PHE A 48 0.40 -3.49 -7.75
N ARG A 49 -0.06 -3.51 -9.00
CA ARG A 49 -0.58 -2.31 -9.67
C ARG A 49 -1.95 -1.96 -9.11
N ILE A 50 -2.19 -0.69 -8.82
CA ILE A 50 -3.44 -0.20 -8.22
C ILE A 50 -4.22 0.60 -9.26
N GLU A 51 -5.50 0.25 -9.43
CA GLU A 51 -6.44 1.00 -10.27
C GLU A 51 -7.72 1.31 -9.48
N LEU A 52 -8.32 2.47 -9.71
CA LEU A 52 -9.69 2.74 -9.25
C LEU A 52 -10.71 2.18 -10.22
N LEU A 53 -11.81 1.67 -9.69
CA LEU A 53 -12.90 1.10 -10.48
C LEU A 53 -14.19 1.88 -10.27
N HIS A 54 -14.88 2.25 -11.36
CA HIS A 54 -16.29 2.62 -11.32
C HIS A 54 -17.09 1.64 -12.18
N LYS A 55 -18.18 1.09 -11.65
CA LYS A 55 -18.97 0.04 -12.33
C LYS A 55 -18.09 -1.09 -12.91
N LYS A 56 -17.08 -1.53 -12.14
CA LYS A 56 -16.09 -2.58 -12.48
C LYS A 56 -15.08 -2.21 -13.58
N MET A 57 -15.13 -0.99 -14.12
CA MET A 57 -14.20 -0.50 -15.14
C MET A 57 -13.15 0.43 -14.53
N PRO A 58 -11.87 0.34 -14.95
CA PRO A 58 -10.85 1.30 -14.54
C PRO A 58 -11.24 2.74 -14.90
N VAL A 59 -11.04 3.66 -13.95
CA VAL A 59 -11.24 5.10 -14.15
C VAL A 59 -9.95 5.87 -13.84
N PRO A 60 -9.69 6.98 -14.54
CA PRO A 60 -8.53 7.82 -14.23
C PRO A 60 -8.69 8.45 -12.84
N PHE A 61 -7.57 8.70 -12.19
CA PHE A 61 -7.53 9.35 -10.89
C PHE A 61 -6.31 10.25 -10.77
N ARG A 62 -6.38 11.20 -9.83
CA ARG A 62 -5.27 12.01 -9.38
C ARG A 62 -4.80 11.51 -8.02
N GLU A 63 -3.49 11.44 -7.84
CA GLU A 63 -2.85 11.13 -6.56
C GLU A 63 -2.68 12.42 -5.74
N ILE A 64 -3.06 12.37 -4.47
CA ILE A 64 -2.90 13.45 -3.50
C ILE A 64 -2.29 12.83 -2.26
N ALA A 65 -0.98 13.00 -2.08
CA ALA A 65 -0.26 12.41 -0.97
C ALA A 65 0.05 13.45 0.11
N THR A 66 -0.21 13.07 1.35
CA THR A 66 0.21 13.72 2.59
C THR A 66 0.97 12.69 3.42
N PRO A 67 1.73 13.08 4.46
CA PRO A 67 2.47 12.12 5.26
C PRO A 67 1.66 10.91 5.79
N PRO A 68 0.42 11.07 6.31
CA PRO A 68 -0.34 9.94 6.83
C PRO A 68 -1.29 9.27 5.81
N LEU A 69 -1.53 9.90 4.65
CA LEU A 69 -2.58 9.49 3.71
C LEU A 69 -2.21 9.73 2.24
N LEU A 70 -2.41 8.69 1.43
CA LEU A 70 -2.47 8.80 -0.02
C LEU A 70 -3.92 8.68 -0.50
N ARG A 71 -4.46 9.75 -1.09
CA ARG A 71 -5.79 9.75 -1.70
C ARG A 71 -5.69 9.58 -3.22
N LEU A 72 -6.49 8.67 -3.75
CA LEU A 72 -6.75 8.48 -5.18
C LEU A 72 -8.11 9.12 -5.48
N GLN A 73 -8.10 10.26 -6.16
CA GLN A 73 -9.30 11.07 -6.44
C GLN A 73 -9.75 10.88 -7.89
N ALA A 74 -10.97 10.39 -8.10
CA ALA A 74 -11.64 10.33 -9.39
C ALA A 74 -12.88 11.24 -9.41
N GLN A 75 -13.55 11.36 -10.56
CA GLN A 75 -14.80 12.13 -10.68
C GLN A 75 -15.94 11.43 -9.93
N GLU A 76 -15.97 10.11 -9.94
CA GLU A 76 -17.06 9.27 -9.43
C GLU A 76 -16.97 9.02 -7.92
N GLY A 77 -15.79 9.20 -7.35
CA GLY A 77 -15.50 8.93 -5.95
C GLY A 77 -14.01 8.97 -5.66
N TYR A 78 -13.60 8.35 -4.55
CA TYR A 78 -12.20 8.34 -4.14
C TYR A 78 -11.85 7.08 -3.34
N ALA A 79 -10.57 6.77 -3.29
CA ALA A 79 -10.01 5.86 -2.32
C ALA A 79 -8.88 6.53 -1.53
N GLU A 80 -8.65 6.03 -0.33
CA GLU A 80 -7.73 6.52 0.68
C GLU A 80 -6.91 5.35 1.17
N ILE A 81 -5.59 5.51 1.12
CA ILE A 81 -4.63 4.49 1.53
C ILE A 81 -3.82 5.05 2.70
N CYS A 82 -3.77 4.27 3.78
CA CYS A 82 -3.01 4.57 4.99
C CYS A 82 -2.21 3.32 5.36
N ILE A 83 -0.98 3.50 5.86
CA ILE A 83 -0.15 2.41 6.38
C ILE A 83 -0.09 2.58 7.91
N PRO A 84 -1.13 2.14 8.66
CA PRO A 84 -1.21 2.36 10.11
C PRO A 84 -0.13 1.64 10.92
N GLU A 85 0.41 0.54 10.41
CA GLU A 85 1.49 -0.20 11.05
C GLU A 85 2.49 -0.64 9.97
N PRO A 86 3.76 -0.89 10.32
CA PRO A 86 4.79 -1.26 9.36
C PRO A 86 4.42 -2.36 8.36
N LYS A 87 3.55 -3.29 8.74
CA LYS A 87 3.12 -4.45 7.94
C LYS A 87 1.62 -4.46 7.61
N LEU A 88 0.91 -3.36 7.86
CA LEU A 88 -0.53 -3.26 7.60
C LEU A 88 -0.81 -2.04 6.73
N LEU A 89 -1.37 -2.29 5.55
CA LEU A 89 -1.93 -1.28 4.66
C LEU A 89 -3.46 -1.34 4.75
N ARG A 90 -4.10 -0.18 4.93
CA ARG A 90 -5.56 -0.03 4.94
C ARG A 90 -5.99 0.78 3.72
N ILE A 91 -7.00 0.29 3.03
CA ILE A 91 -7.63 0.97 1.89
C ILE A 91 -9.08 1.23 2.24
N LYS A 92 -9.52 2.48 2.15
CA LYS A 92 -10.91 2.87 2.29
C LYS A 92 -11.38 3.58 1.03
N GLY A 93 -12.56 3.26 0.54
CA GLY A 93 -13.09 3.82 -0.69
C GLY A 93 -14.53 4.25 -0.55
N ARG A 94 -14.93 5.24 -1.36
CA ARG A 94 -16.31 5.74 -1.42
C ARG A 94 -16.75 5.85 -2.87
N ARG A 95 -17.82 5.15 -3.24
CA ARG A 95 -18.44 5.07 -4.59
C ARG A 95 -17.57 4.48 -5.71
N VAL A 96 -16.32 4.14 -5.42
CA VAL A 96 -15.38 3.46 -6.32
C VAL A 96 -14.90 2.17 -5.68
N GLY A 97 -14.48 1.22 -6.51
CA GLY A 97 -13.72 0.03 -6.12
C GLY A 97 -12.21 0.23 -6.31
N ILE A 98 -11.44 -0.77 -5.90
CA ILE A 98 -9.99 -0.85 -6.10
C ILE A 98 -9.69 -2.16 -6.81
N ARG A 99 -8.80 -2.13 -7.79
CA ARG A 99 -8.17 -3.33 -8.37
C ARG A 99 -6.71 -3.37 -7.96
N LEU A 100 -6.28 -4.51 -7.42
CA LEU A 100 -4.88 -4.85 -7.22
C LEU A 100 -4.51 -5.92 -8.25
N THR A 101 -3.59 -5.60 -9.16
CA THR A 101 -3.13 -6.54 -10.20
C THR A 101 -1.68 -6.92 -9.94
N LYS A 102 -1.42 -8.21 -9.78
CA LYS A 102 -0.06 -8.78 -9.77
C LYS A 102 0.17 -9.57 -11.05
N THR A 103 1.20 -9.17 -11.78
CA THR A 103 1.79 -10.01 -12.82
C THR A 103 2.64 -11.07 -12.12
N THR A 104 2.34 -12.35 -12.35
CA THR A 104 3.05 -13.44 -11.68
C THR A 104 4.16 -13.96 -12.59
N ASP A 105 5.39 -13.96 -12.08
CA ASP A 105 6.56 -14.51 -12.75
C ASP A 105 6.77 -16.00 -12.39
N VAL A 106 6.98 -16.30 -11.12
CA VAL A 106 7.35 -17.62 -10.58
C VAL A 106 6.59 -17.86 -9.27
N LEU A 107 5.89 -19.00 -9.14
CA LEU A 107 5.23 -19.46 -7.91
C LEU A 107 4.28 -18.45 -7.23
N GLY A 108 3.77 -17.45 -7.96
CA GLY A 108 2.71 -16.57 -7.47
C GLY A 108 1.42 -17.35 -7.30
N THR A 109 0.88 -17.38 -6.09
CA THR A 109 -0.34 -18.13 -5.74
C THR A 109 -1.35 -17.18 -5.10
N ALA A 110 -2.64 -17.46 -5.30
CA ALA A 110 -3.72 -16.86 -4.53
C ALA A 110 -4.51 -18.00 -3.87
N ILE A 111 -4.52 -18.05 -2.55
CA ILE A 111 -5.13 -19.14 -1.78
C ILE A 111 -6.20 -18.56 -0.85
N PRO A 112 -7.46 -19.04 -0.92
CA PRO A 112 -8.50 -18.59 -0.01
C PRO A 112 -8.19 -19.06 1.42
N VAL A 113 -8.31 -18.17 2.41
CA VAL A 113 -8.07 -18.46 3.82
C VAL A 113 -9.31 -18.15 4.64
N GLY A 114 -9.98 -19.20 5.14
CA GLY A 114 -11.25 -19.07 5.86
C GLY A 114 -12.35 -18.46 4.97
N HIS A 115 -13.16 -17.56 5.55
CA HIS A 115 -14.22 -16.86 4.82
C HIS A 115 -13.73 -15.48 4.36
N LEU A 116 -13.79 -15.25 3.04
CA LEU A 116 -13.57 -13.97 2.36
C LEU A 116 -12.13 -13.42 2.29
N ARG A 117 -11.14 -14.08 2.88
CA ARG A 117 -9.73 -13.63 2.86
C ARG A 117 -8.92 -14.42 1.86
N TRP A 118 -7.85 -13.81 1.38
CA TRP A 118 -6.94 -14.42 0.41
C TRP A 118 -5.49 -14.16 0.77
N GLU A 119 -4.71 -15.23 0.86
CA GLU A 119 -3.26 -15.19 0.89
C GLU A 119 -2.74 -15.08 -0.53
N ILE A 120 -1.97 -14.03 -0.81
CA ILE A 120 -1.27 -13.82 -2.07
C ILE A 120 0.21 -14.03 -1.84
N ASN A 121 0.79 -15.05 -2.46
CA ASN A 121 2.23 -15.29 -2.41
C ASN A 121 2.95 -14.44 -3.45
N SER A 122 3.84 -13.57 -2.99
CA SER A 122 4.73 -12.76 -3.82
C SER A 122 6.14 -13.32 -3.74
N PHE A 123 6.35 -14.48 -4.37
CA PHE A 123 7.60 -15.22 -4.28
C PHE A 123 8.82 -14.40 -4.71
N SER A 124 8.70 -13.59 -5.77
CA SER A 124 9.76 -12.69 -6.24
C SER A 124 10.14 -11.59 -5.24
N ASN A 125 9.28 -11.32 -4.25
CA ASN A 125 9.53 -10.39 -3.16
C ASN A 125 9.75 -11.11 -1.81
N GLN A 126 9.83 -12.45 -1.82
CA GLN A 126 9.85 -13.35 -0.65
C GLN A 126 8.86 -13.01 0.47
N THR A 127 7.73 -12.41 0.09
CA THR A 127 6.72 -11.96 1.03
C THR A 127 5.34 -12.40 0.59
N LYS A 128 4.41 -12.41 1.52
CA LYS A 128 3.02 -12.75 1.31
C LYS A 128 2.15 -11.60 1.79
N TYR A 129 1.01 -11.46 1.13
CA TYR A 129 -0.01 -10.48 1.51
C TYR A 129 -1.32 -11.18 1.85
N MET A 130 -1.88 -10.89 3.02
CA MET A 130 -3.22 -11.31 3.39
C MET A 130 -4.18 -10.18 3.05
N LEU A 131 -5.06 -10.40 2.07
CA LEU A 131 -6.14 -9.47 1.74
C LEU A 131 -7.39 -9.84 2.55
N THR A 132 -7.85 -8.91 3.39
CA THR A 132 -9.06 -9.08 4.21
C THR A 132 -10.04 -7.93 3.93
N PRO A 133 -11.21 -8.22 3.32
CA PRO A 133 -12.27 -7.22 3.23
C PRO A 133 -12.85 -6.96 4.62
N ILE A 134 -12.85 -5.69 5.03
CA ILE A 134 -13.50 -5.21 6.27
C ILE A 134 -14.92 -4.75 5.95
N LYS A 135 -15.11 -4.07 4.82
CA LYS A 135 -16.41 -3.64 4.30
C LYS A 135 -16.45 -3.73 2.78
N GLY A 136 -17.60 -4.14 2.24
CA GLY A 136 -17.76 -4.45 0.82
C GLY A 136 -17.33 -5.87 0.51
N SER A 137 -16.90 -6.11 -0.73
CA SER A 137 -16.61 -7.46 -1.23
C SER A 137 -15.25 -7.55 -1.92
N LEU A 138 -14.60 -8.70 -1.79
CA LEU A 138 -13.35 -9.06 -2.47
C LEU A 138 -13.60 -10.21 -3.45
N PHE A 139 -13.24 -10.02 -4.71
CA PHE A 139 -13.25 -11.04 -5.75
C PHE A 139 -11.85 -11.23 -6.29
N ILE A 140 -11.36 -12.48 -6.28
CA ILE A 140 -10.07 -12.83 -6.85
C ILE A 140 -10.28 -13.56 -8.17
N ASP A 141 -9.62 -13.07 -9.22
CA ASP A 141 -9.42 -13.77 -10.48
C ASP A 141 -7.94 -14.17 -10.59
N ALA A 142 -7.68 -15.46 -10.44
CA ALA A 142 -6.34 -16.02 -10.33
C ALA A 142 -6.29 -17.44 -10.94
N PRO A 143 -6.32 -17.57 -12.27
CA PRO A 143 -6.39 -18.87 -12.94
C PRO A 143 -5.16 -19.73 -12.63
N TRP A 144 -5.40 -20.90 -12.02
CA TRP A 144 -4.37 -21.84 -11.59
C TRP A 144 -3.81 -22.66 -12.75
N LYS A 145 -2.48 -22.73 -12.86
CA LYS A 145 -1.75 -23.56 -13.82
C LYS A 145 -0.78 -24.53 -13.13
N GLY A 146 -1.31 -25.32 -12.20
CA GLY A 146 -0.60 -26.46 -11.59
C GLY A 146 0.37 -26.08 -10.47
N THR A 147 1.26 -25.11 -10.69
CA THR A 147 2.25 -24.66 -9.68
C THR A 147 2.18 -23.17 -9.37
N LYS A 148 1.49 -22.39 -10.19
CA LYS A 148 1.31 -20.94 -10.04
C LYS A 148 0.02 -20.47 -10.70
N CYS A 149 -0.39 -19.24 -10.40
CA CYS A 149 -1.37 -18.51 -11.19
C CYS A 149 -0.69 -17.88 -12.43
N ASP A 150 -1.43 -17.65 -13.51
CA ASP A 150 -0.94 -16.86 -14.67
C ASP A 150 -0.86 -15.36 -14.37
N TYR A 151 -1.81 -14.91 -13.56
CA TYR A 151 -1.93 -13.57 -13.03
C TYR A 151 -2.79 -13.64 -11.76
N ILE A 152 -2.78 -12.56 -10.98
CA ILE A 152 -3.66 -12.40 -9.83
C ILE A 152 -4.29 -11.02 -9.91
N VAL A 153 -5.61 -10.97 -10.00
CA VAL A 153 -6.39 -9.73 -9.97
C VAL A 153 -7.35 -9.78 -8.78
N ALA A 154 -7.13 -8.91 -7.80
CA ALA A 154 -8.02 -8.70 -6.68
C ALA A 154 -8.89 -7.48 -6.91
N ASN A 155 -10.19 -7.68 -7.10
CA ASN A 155 -11.17 -6.61 -7.21
C ASN A 155 -11.91 -6.42 -5.88
N LEU A 156 -11.74 -5.25 -5.29
CA LEU A 156 -12.45 -4.80 -4.11
C LEU A 156 -13.59 -3.87 -4.55
N PHE A 157 -14.82 -4.18 -4.17
CA PHE A 157 -15.98 -3.36 -4.48
C PHE A 157 -16.63 -2.81 -3.21
N PRO A 158 -17.16 -1.58 -3.29
CA PRO A 158 -17.90 -1.00 -2.18
C PRO A 158 -19.15 -1.82 -1.88
N ASP A 159 -19.51 -1.82 -0.60
CA ASP A 159 -20.81 -2.30 -0.13
C ASP A 159 -21.95 -1.57 -0.86
N PRO A 160 -22.92 -2.29 -1.46
CA PRO A 160 -23.98 -1.67 -2.27
C PRO A 160 -24.82 -0.64 -1.53
N ASP A 161 -25.08 -0.87 -0.24
CA ASP A 161 -25.99 -0.02 0.56
C ASP A 161 -25.30 1.27 1.01
N SER A 162 -24.09 1.17 1.54
CA SER A 162 -23.35 2.33 2.04
C SER A 162 -22.48 3.02 1.00
N GLY A 163 -22.18 2.34 -0.12
CA GLY A 163 -21.21 2.81 -1.11
C GLY A 163 -19.78 2.90 -0.59
N VAL A 164 -19.45 2.19 0.51
CA VAL A 164 -18.14 2.23 1.17
C VAL A 164 -17.42 0.89 0.97
N LEU A 165 -16.14 0.95 0.62
CA LEU A 165 -15.23 -0.20 0.67
C LEU A 165 -14.23 0.01 1.79
N GLU A 166 -13.84 -1.06 2.47
CA GLU A 166 -12.69 -1.05 3.36
C GLU A 166 -11.96 -2.39 3.34
N CYS A 167 -10.64 -2.36 3.21
CA CYS A 167 -9.80 -3.54 3.09
C CYS A 167 -8.51 -3.36 3.90
N ALA A 168 -8.03 -4.46 4.49
CA ALA A 168 -6.69 -4.59 5.04
C ALA A 168 -5.84 -5.49 4.14
N ALA A 169 -4.60 -5.06 3.87
CA ALA A 169 -3.56 -5.86 3.27
C ALA A 169 -2.40 -5.98 4.28
N GLU A 170 -2.15 -7.20 4.76
CA GLU A 170 -1.10 -7.47 5.74
C GLU A 170 0.08 -8.18 5.10
N GLU A 171 1.28 -7.64 5.27
CA GLU A 171 2.54 -8.23 4.84
C GLU A 171 3.06 -9.23 5.88
N PHE A 172 3.47 -10.42 5.44
CA PHE A 172 4.06 -11.45 6.30
C PHE A 172 4.96 -12.42 5.51
N HIS A 173 5.86 -13.13 6.19
CA HIS A 173 6.80 -14.06 5.55
C HIS A 173 6.32 -15.50 5.57
N SER A 174 6.13 -16.08 6.77
CA SER A 174 5.87 -17.51 6.94
C SER A 174 4.40 -17.80 7.22
N VAL A 175 3.93 -17.40 8.40
CA VAL A 175 2.59 -17.70 8.91
C VAL A 175 1.86 -16.39 9.19
N TRP A 176 0.67 -16.25 8.63
CA TRP A 176 -0.24 -15.20 9.03
C TRP A 176 -1.04 -15.63 10.26
N HIS A 177 -1.10 -14.75 11.26
CA HIS A 177 -1.91 -14.94 12.45
C HIS A 177 -3.25 -14.23 12.27
N LYS A 178 -4.35 -14.94 12.55
CA LYS A 178 -5.68 -14.38 12.39
C LYS A 178 -5.83 -13.10 13.20
N ARG A 179 -6.12 -12.01 12.49
CA ARG A 179 -6.26 -10.68 13.06
C ARG A 179 -7.67 -10.10 12.86
N ASN A 180 -8.07 -9.27 13.82
CA ASN A 180 -9.24 -8.40 13.75
C ASN A 180 -8.80 -6.94 13.64
N TYR A 181 -9.65 -6.07 13.07
CA TYR A 181 -9.35 -4.65 12.87
C TYR A 181 -10.34 -3.78 13.65
N PRO A 182 -10.20 -3.69 15.00
CA PRO A 182 -11.17 -2.98 15.84
C PRO A 182 -11.11 -1.46 15.70
N ARG A 183 -9.97 -0.90 15.25
CA ARG A 183 -9.82 0.55 15.02
C ARG A 183 -10.45 0.94 13.69
N SER A 184 -11.18 2.05 13.71
CA SER A 184 -11.69 2.66 12.49
C SER A 184 -10.55 3.16 11.60
N PHE A 185 -10.81 3.31 10.31
CA PHE A 185 -9.83 3.92 9.40
C PHE A 185 -9.39 5.31 9.85
N GLN A 186 -10.32 6.12 10.38
CA GLN A 186 -10.01 7.46 10.89
C GLN A 186 -9.11 7.44 12.13
N ASP A 187 -9.33 6.50 13.06
CA ASP A 187 -8.46 6.37 14.24
C ASP A 187 -7.05 5.92 13.86
N SER A 188 -6.96 4.99 12.91
CA SER A 188 -5.70 4.58 12.29
C SER A 188 -4.98 5.77 11.66
N LEU A 189 -5.67 6.59 10.87
CA LEU A 189 -5.10 7.77 10.24
C LEU A 189 -4.58 8.79 11.27
N LYS A 190 -5.37 9.08 12.31
CA LYS A 190 -5.00 10.01 13.38
C LYS A 190 -3.76 9.54 14.15
N THR A 191 -3.60 8.22 14.32
CA THR A 191 -2.40 7.65 14.94
C THR A 191 -1.16 7.94 14.10
N VAL A 192 -1.22 7.67 12.79
CA VAL A 192 -0.09 7.94 11.88
C VAL A 192 0.23 9.44 11.81
N GLU A 193 -0.81 10.29 11.80
CA GLU A 193 -0.63 11.74 11.84
C GLU A 193 0.11 12.18 13.11
N ASN A 194 -0.28 11.69 14.28
CA ASN A 194 0.39 12.00 15.53
C ASN A 194 1.86 11.53 15.54
N GLU A 195 2.13 10.30 15.05
CA GLU A 195 3.50 9.77 14.95
C GLU A 195 4.38 10.62 14.04
N TYR A 196 3.83 11.09 12.91
CA TYR A 196 4.56 11.98 12.01
C TYR A 196 4.77 13.37 12.61
N GLN A 197 3.76 13.95 13.27
CA GLN A 197 3.92 15.24 13.96
C GLN A 197 4.96 15.17 15.08
N GLU A 198 5.00 14.06 15.82
CA GLU A 198 6.04 13.82 16.81
C GLU A 198 7.43 13.79 16.16
N TRP A 199 7.59 13.10 15.04
CA TRP A 199 8.84 13.11 14.28
C TRP A 199 9.22 14.51 13.80
N LEU A 200 8.29 15.21 13.16
CA LEU A 200 8.49 16.56 12.63
C LEU A 200 8.93 17.54 13.73
N SER A 201 8.34 17.44 14.93
CA SER A 201 8.69 18.27 16.08
C SER A 201 10.15 18.09 16.54
N LYS A 202 10.77 16.94 16.22
CA LYS A 202 12.16 16.62 16.56
C LYS A 202 13.14 16.96 15.43
N THR A 203 12.67 17.52 14.32
CA THR A 203 13.54 18.00 13.24
C THR A 203 14.02 19.43 13.49
N PRO A 204 15.24 19.80 13.05
CA PRO A 204 15.80 21.14 13.28
C PRO A 204 14.85 22.25 12.86
N GLU A 205 14.76 23.31 13.66
CA GLU A 205 14.02 24.52 13.29
C GLU A 205 14.71 25.23 12.11
N VAL A 206 13.91 25.86 11.26
CA VAL A 206 14.39 26.62 10.10
C VAL A 206 13.62 27.93 10.02
N PRO A 207 14.20 29.00 9.42
CA PRO A 207 13.44 30.19 9.07
C PRO A 207 12.18 29.86 8.26
N ASP A 208 11.10 30.63 8.42
CA ASP A 208 9.80 30.37 7.79
C ASP A 208 9.87 30.13 6.28
N ALA A 209 10.78 30.83 5.59
CA ALA A 209 11.04 30.66 4.16
C ALA A 209 11.41 29.22 3.75
N TYR A 210 11.89 28.40 4.69
CA TYR A 210 12.28 27.01 4.48
C TYR A 210 11.31 25.99 5.14
N GLY A 211 10.17 26.44 5.67
CA GLY A 211 9.22 25.58 6.38
C GLY A 211 8.71 24.41 5.52
N GLN A 212 8.34 24.68 4.27
CA GLN A 212 7.91 23.63 3.33
C GLN A 212 9.03 22.64 3.02
N PRO A 213 10.24 23.06 2.56
CA PRO A 213 11.37 22.14 2.40
C PRO A 213 11.70 21.32 3.65
N ARG A 214 11.62 21.91 4.85
CA ARG A 214 11.83 21.19 6.12
C ARG A 214 10.82 20.08 6.32
N GLU A 215 9.53 20.36 6.15
CA GLU A 215 8.48 19.34 6.31
C GLU A 215 8.64 18.21 5.27
N LEU A 216 9.15 18.50 4.05
CA LEU A 216 9.40 17.48 3.02
C LEU A 216 10.59 16.61 3.40
N ALA A 217 11.70 17.22 3.81
CA ALA A 217 12.88 16.50 4.28
C ALA A 217 12.56 15.65 5.53
N ALA A 218 11.74 16.17 6.44
CA ALA A 218 11.23 15.43 7.58
C ALA A 218 10.40 14.21 7.16
N TYR A 219 9.53 14.37 6.15
CA TYR A 219 8.78 13.25 5.60
C TYR A 219 9.67 12.18 4.98
N ILE A 220 10.57 12.58 4.08
CA ILE A 220 11.49 11.64 3.40
C ILE A 220 12.30 10.85 4.44
N THR A 221 12.90 11.54 5.40
CA THR A 221 13.68 10.88 6.46
C THR A 221 12.85 9.99 7.36
N TRP A 222 11.56 10.30 7.58
CA TRP A 222 10.65 9.43 8.34
C TRP A 222 10.23 8.19 7.55
N SER A 223 9.84 8.36 6.29
CA SER A 223 9.33 7.29 5.43
C SER A 223 10.43 6.33 4.94
N CYS A 224 11.69 6.76 4.93
CA CYS A 224 12.84 5.95 4.51
C CYS A 224 13.39 5.04 5.62
N VAL A 225 12.92 5.15 6.86
CA VAL A 225 13.32 4.23 7.93
C VAL A 225 12.54 2.94 7.79
N VAL A 226 13.23 1.80 7.81
CA VAL A 226 12.64 0.45 7.81
C VAL A 226 12.87 -0.26 9.15
N ALA A 227 12.01 -1.23 9.47
CA ALA A 227 12.12 -2.00 10.70
C ALA A 227 13.40 -2.86 10.69
N PRO A 228 13.93 -3.27 11.86
CA PRO A 228 15.00 -4.26 11.93
C PRO A 228 14.61 -5.56 11.19
N GLU A 229 15.53 -6.09 10.39
CA GLU A 229 15.35 -7.36 9.69
C GLU A 229 16.69 -8.02 9.34
N GLY A 230 16.73 -9.35 9.44
CA GLY A 230 17.92 -10.14 9.14
C GLY A 230 19.11 -9.74 10.01
N HIS A 231 20.19 -9.29 9.38
CA HIS A 231 21.40 -8.83 10.07
C HIS A 231 21.34 -7.38 10.55
N LEU A 232 20.33 -6.61 10.12
CA LEU A 232 20.10 -5.25 10.61
C LEU A 232 19.21 -5.31 11.85
N THR A 233 19.83 -5.28 13.03
CA THR A 233 19.13 -5.45 14.33
C THR A 233 18.54 -4.16 14.90
N ARG A 234 18.67 -3.04 14.17
CA ARG A 234 18.17 -1.72 14.54
C ARG A 234 17.44 -1.10 13.34
N PRO A 235 16.51 -0.16 13.56
CA PRO A 235 15.91 0.59 12.47
C PRO A 235 17.00 1.22 11.59
N ALA A 236 16.87 1.07 10.29
CA ALA A 236 17.84 1.55 9.31
C ALA A 236 17.15 2.51 8.35
N MET A 237 17.85 3.56 7.94
CA MET A 237 17.36 4.47 6.91
C MET A 237 17.92 4.02 5.56
N TYR A 238 17.03 3.73 4.61
CA TYR A 238 17.42 3.46 3.23
C TYR A 238 17.47 4.76 2.44
N MET A 239 18.34 4.82 1.42
CA MET A 239 18.39 6.00 0.56
C MET A 239 17.13 6.05 -0.32
N SER A 240 16.53 7.25 -0.39
CA SER A 240 15.36 7.55 -1.22
C SER A 240 15.63 7.42 -2.71
#